data_AF-G1XM39-F1
#
_entry.id   AF-G1XM39-F1
#
_cell.length_a   1.000
_cell.length_b   1.000
_cell.length_c   1.000
_cell.angle_alpha   90.00
_cell.angle_beta   90.00
_cell.angle_gamma   90.00
#
_symmetry.space_group_name_H-M   'P 1'
#
loop_
_entity.id
_entity.type
_entity.pdbx_description
1 polymer ?
#
loop_
_entity_poly.entity_id
_entity_poly.type
_entity_poly.pdbx_seq_one_letter_code
_entity_poly.pdbx_strand_id
1 'polypeptide(L)'
;MTLAHEEPAISSIAIAPGIVDTDMQKALRDVHGDVMPHQEQSIFINLKESGQIVKPSDVGTVLGNLSLNMEKSLSGKYLNWDDTILASYRGH
;
A
#
# COMPACT_ATOMS: atom_id res chain seq x y z
N MET A 1 -17.98 -8.07 6.98
CA MET A 1 -18.21 -9.06 5.91
C MET A 1 -17.05 -8.94 4.93
N THR A 2 -16.46 -10.04 4.50
CA THR A 2 -15.32 -10.05 3.56
C THR A 2 -15.66 -10.98 2.40
N LEU A 3 -15.16 -10.67 1.20
CA LEU A 3 -15.34 -11.52 0.01
C LEU A 3 -14.85 -12.95 0.27
N ALA A 4 -13.75 -13.09 1.03
CA ALA A 4 -13.22 -14.38 1.46
C ALA A 4 -14.22 -15.26 2.24
N HIS A 5 -15.17 -14.65 2.96
CA HIS A 5 -16.19 -15.39 3.72
C HIS A 5 -17.38 -15.78 2.86
N GLU A 6 -17.73 -14.95 1.87
CA GLU A 6 -18.85 -15.17 0.96
C GLU A 6 -18.50 -16.16 -0.16
N GLU A 7 -17.27 -16.11 -0.68
CA GLU A 7 -16.81 -16.91 -1.81
C GLU A 7 -15.53 -17.70 -1.46
N PRO A 8 -15.62 -18.86 -0.79
CA PRO A 8 -14.46 -19.62 -0.34
C PRO A 8 -13.55 -20.17 -1.46
N ALA A 9 -14.03 -20.15 -2.71
CA ALA A 9 -13.26 -20.48 -3.90
C ALA A 9 -12.36 -19.32 -4.36
N ILE A 10 -12.65 -18.09 -3.93
CA ILE A 10 -11.89 -16.88 -4.27
C ILE A 10 -10.94 -16.52 -3.12
N SER A 11 -9.73 -16.19 -3.51
CA SER A 11 -8.67 -15.71 -2.63
C SER A 11 -8.65 -14.19 -2.70
N SER A 12 -8.92 -13.49 -1.58
CA SER A 12 -8.99 -12.02 -1.55
C SER A 12 -8.16 -11.46 -0.41
N ILE A 13 -7.41 -10.40 -0.62
CA ILE A 13 -6.61 -9.73 0.42
C ILE A 13 -6.62 -8.23 0.20
N ALA A 14 -6.59 -7.45 1.28
CA ALA A 14 -6.41 -6.01 1.23
C ALA A 14 -4.99 -5.64 1.72
N ILE A 15 -4.24 -4.91 0.91
CA ILE A 15 -2.86 -4.50 1.22
C ILE A 15 -2.79 -2.98 1.30
N ALA A 16 -2.28 -2.47 2.43
CA ALA A 16 -1.91 -1.07 2.58
C ALA A 16 -0.48 -0.87 2.05
N PRO A 17 -0.28 -0.07 0.99
CA PRO A 17 1.02 0.07 0.33
C PRO A 17 1.97 1.04 1.05
N GLY A 18 1.54 1.63 2.17
CA GLY A 18 2.24 2.75 2.79
C GLY A 18 2.21 4.00 1.91
N ILE A 19 3.17 4.89 2.11
CA ILE A 19 3.26 6.17 1.39
C ILE A 19 4.22 5.99 0.23
N VAL A 20 3.68 5.62 -0.93
CA VAL A 20 4.46 5.28 -2.11
C VAL A 20 4.87 6.52 -2.91
N ASP A 21 6.10 6.55 -3.43
CA ASP A 21 6.59 7.57 -4.36
C ASP A 21 5.95 7.42 -5.74
N THR A 22 4.69 7.85 -5.88
CA THR A 22 4.00 7.88 -7.17
C THR A 22 3.72 9.33 -7.58
N ASP A 23 3.44 9.57 -8.87
CA ASP A 23 3.06 10.91 -9.36
C ASP A 23 1.80 11.47 -8.68
N MET A 24 1.07 10.68 -7.89
CA MET A 24 0.02 11.13 -6.97
C MET A 24 0.53 12.18 -5.97
N GLN A 25 1.80 12.09 -5.53
CA GLN A 25 2.42 13.13 -4.68
C GLN A 25 2.79 14.41 -5.44
N LYS A 26 2.91 14.38 -6.78
CA LYS A 26 3.06 15.60 -7.58
C LYS A 26 1.71 16.28 -7.78
N ALA A 27 0.67 15.52 -8.08
CA ALA A 27 -0.68 16.06 -8.23
C ALA A 27 -1.20 16.79 -6.97
N LEU A 28 -0.87 16.28 -5.77
CA LEU A 28 -1.19 16.96 -4.50
C LEU A 28 -0.47 18.31 -4.33
N ARG A 29 0.71 18.50 -4.94
CA ARG A 29 1.45 19.78 -4.94
C ARG A 29 0.95 20.75 -6.02
N ASP A 30 0.59 20.22 -7.19
CA ASP A 30 0.24 21.05 -8.35
C ASP A 30 -1.24 21.49 -8.37
N VAL A 31 -2.15 20.73 -7.74
CA VAL A 31 -3.61 20.94 -7.91
C VAL A 31 -4.35 21.35 -6.61
N HIS A 32 -3.75 21.22 -5.43
CA HIS A 32 -4.46 21.38 -4.14
C HIS A 32 -3.85 22.39 -3.17
N GLY A 33 -3.16 23.41 -3.68
CA GLY A 33 -2.74 24.59 -2.91
C GLY A 33 -3.89 25.29 -2.17
N ASP A 34 -5.08 25.33 -2.78
CA ASP A 34 -6.23 26.12 -2.32
C ASP A 34 -7.33 25.33 -1.56
N VAL A 35 -7.32 23.99 -1.62
CA VAL A 35 -8.45 23.17 -1.11
C VAL A 35 -8.09 22.37 0.15
N MET A 36 -6.80 22.23 0.44
CA MET A 36 -6.31 21.42 1.56
C MET A 36 -5.90 22.32 2.73
N PRO A 37 -6.35 22.05 3.97
CA PRO A 37 -5.91 22.80 5.15
C PRO A 37 -4.37 22.77 5.27
N HIS A 38 -3.75 23.90 5.61
CA HIS A 38 -2.27 24.03 5.74
C HIS A 38 -1.60 22.93 6.59
N GLN A 39 -2.34 22.37 7.54
CA GLN A 39 -1.87 21.30 8.43
C GLN A 39 -1.61 19.98 7.67
N GLU A 40 -2.40 19.66 6.65
CA GLU A 40 -2.25 18.47 5.82
C GLU A 40 -1.13 18.64 4.78
N GLN A 41 -0.96 19.83 4.19
CA GLN A 41 0.19 20.14 3.33
C GLN A 41 1.53 19.94 4.05
N SER A 42 1.60 20.35 5.31
CA SER A 42 2.79 20.19 6.15
C SER A 42 3.15 18.72 6.39
N ILE A 43 2.13 17.84 6.50
CA ILE A 43 2.33 16.39 6.63
C ILE A 43 2.94 15.84 5.34
N PHE A 44 2.45 16.21 4.16
CA PHE A 44 3.00 15.74 2.88
C PHE A 44 4.43 16.22 2.61
N ILE A 45 4.77 17.46 2.99
CA ILE A 45 6.14 17.98 2.88
C ILE A 45 7.07 17.21 3.83
N ASN A 46 6.68 17.06 5.10
CA ASN A 46 7.47 16.35 6.11
C ASN A 46 7.61 14.85 5.80
N LEU A 47 6.63 14.24 5.14
CA LEU A 47 6.68 12.82 4.73
C LEU A 47 7.78 12.54 3.69
N LYS A 48 8.13 13.53 2.87
CA LYS A 48 9.28 13.43 1.96
C LYS A 48 10.61 13.49 2.70
N GLU A 49 10.67 14.25 3.79
CA GLU A 49 11.87 14.43 4.60
C GLU A 49 12.05 13.33 5.65
N SER A 50 10.97 12.67 6.09
CA SER A 50 11.00 11.65 7.14
C SER A 50 11.51 10.27 6.69
N GLY A 51 11.82 10.08 5.41
CA GLY A 51 12.35 8.82 4.87
C GLY A 51 11.35 7.66 4.85
N GLN A 52 10.05 7.93 5.06
CA GLN A 52 8.98 6.92 5.06
C GLN A 52 8.37 6.67 3.67
N ILE A 53 9.03 7.16 2.62
CA ILE A 53 8.60 6.97 1.24
C ILE A 53 8.98 5.56 0.77
N VAL A 54 7.97 4.79 0.38
CA VAL A 54 8.11 3.44 -0.16
C VAL A 54 8.33 3.53 -1.67
N LYS A 55 9.27 2.74 -2.21
CA LYS A 55 9.44 2.65 -3.66
C LYS A 55 8.25 1.87 -4.26
N PRO A 56 7.66 2.34 -5.38
CA PRO A 56 6.59 1.60 -6.06
C PRO A 56 6.95 0.15 -6.40
N SER A 57 8.23 -0.11 -6.71
CA SER A 57 8.75 -1.45 -7.00
C SER A 57 8.59 -2.42 -5.85
N ASP A 58 8.74 -1.95 -4.61
CA ASP A 58 8.78 -2.81 -3.42
C ASP A 58 7.37 -3.33 -3.13
N VAL A 59 6.38 -2.43 -3.16
CA VAL A 59 4.96 -2.78 -3.07
C VAL A 59 4.53 -3.61 -4.29
N GLY A 60 4.95 -3.21 -5.50
CA GLY A 60 4.61 -3.91 -6.73
C GLY A 60 5.09 -5.36 -6.73
N THR A 61 6.28 -5.62 -6.18
CA THR A 61 6.82 -6.97 -6.01
C THR A 61 5.95 -7.82 -5.08
N VAL A 62 5.53 -7.26 -3.94
CA VAL A 62 4.64 -7.96 -2.99
C VAL A 62 3.30 -8.30 -3.65
N LEU A 63 2.67 -7.33 -4.33
CA LEU A 63 1.39 -7.55 -5.00
C LEU A 63 1.49 -8.58 -6.13
N GLY A 64 2.57 -8.54 -6.91
CA GLY A 64 2.85 -9.52 -7.96
C GLY A 64 3.01 -10.93 -7.40
N ASN A 65 3.82 -11.08 -6.35
CA ASN A 65 4.06 -12.38 -5.71
C ASN A 65 2.81 -12.93 -5.03
N LEU A 66 1.99 -12.09 -4.37
CA LEU A 66 0.70 -12.49 -3.81
C LEU A 66 -0.26 -12.98 -4.91
N SER A 67 -0.31 -12.28 -6.05
CA SER A 67 -1.19 -12.67 -7.16
C SER A 67 -0.86 -14.06 -7.72
N LEU A 68 0.39 -14.49 -7.63
CA LEU A 68 0.85 -15.79 -8.13
C LEU A 68 0.78 -16.90 -7.07
N ASN A 69 1.13 -16.59 -5.82
CA ASN A 69 1.48 -17.59 -4.82
C ASN A 69 0.79 -17.41 -3.46
N MET A 70 -0.25 -16.56 -3.34
CA MET A 70 -0.87 -16.26 -2.05
C MET A 70 -1.39 -17.52 -1.35
N GLU A 71 -0.92 -17.72 -0.12
CA GLU A 71 -1.45 -18.73 0.79
C GLU A 71 -2.91 -18.44 1.17
N LYS A 72 -3.76 -19.47 1.16
CA LYS A 72 -5.18 -19.33 1.50
C LYS A 72 -5.43 -18.82 2.93
N SER A 73 -4.48 -19.02 3.84
CA SER A 73 -4.47 -18.50 5.21
C SER A 73 -4.50 -16.97 5.28
N LEU A 74 -4.08 -16.30 4.20
CA LEU A 74 -4.05 -14.84 4.08
C LEU A 74 -5.38 -14.26 3.58
N SER A 75 -6.28 -15.09 3.04
CA SER A 75 -7.54 -14.63 2.48
C SER A 75 -8.42 -13.96 3.54
N GLY A 76 -8.95 -12.78 3.22
CA GLY A 76 -9.81 -11.96 4.06
C GLY A 76 -9.06 -11.01 5.01
N LYS A 77 -7.72 -11.04 5.02
CA LYS A 77 -6.92 -10.16 5.88
C LYS A 77 -6.73 -8.77 5.26
N TYR A 78 -6.48 -7.82 6.16
CA TYR A 78 -5.92 -6.50 5.85
C TYR A 78 -4.51 -6.45 6.45
N LEU A 79 -3.50 -6.18 5.63
CA LEU A 79 -2.10 -6.16 6.03
C LEU A 79 -1.37 -4.95 5.42
N ASN A 80 -0.33 -4.46 6.09
CA ASN A 80 0.63 -3.56 5.46
C ASN A 80 1.56 -4.37 4.56
N TRP A 81 2.03 -3.76 3.46
CA TRP A 81 2.96 -4.40 2.52
C TRP A 81 4.24 -4.91 3.22
N ASP A 82 4.62 -4.28 4.34
CA ASP A 82 5.79 -4.57 5.15
C ASP A 82 5.48 -5.32 6.47
N ASP A 83 4.29 -5.91 6.60
CA ASP A 83 3.99 -6.84 7.69
C ASP A 83 4.83 -8.12 7.56
N THR A 84 5.45 -8.57 8.65
CA THR A 84 6.42 -9.69 8.66
C THR A 84 5.88 -10.98 8.07
N ILE A 85 4.56 -11.21 8.16
CA ILE A 85 3.87 -12.35 7.53
C ILE A 85 4.00 -12.37 6.00
N LEU A 86 4.29 -11.21 5.38
CA LEU A 86 4.50 -11.07 3.94
C LEU A 86 5.98 -11.14 3.53
N ALA A 87 6.91 -11.46 4.45
CA ALA A 87 8.34 -11.44 4.16
C ALA A 87 8.75 -12.32 2.96
N SER A 88 8.10 -13.48 2.78
CA SER A 88 8.35 -14.37 1.62
C SER A 88 7.88 -13.80 0.28
N TYR A 89 7.04 -12.77 0.29
CA TYR A 89 6.52 -12.12 -0.91
C TYR A 89 7.31 -10.86 -1.28
N ARG A 90 8.29 -10.44 -0.47
CA ARG A 90 9.14 -9.27 -0.76
C ARG A 90 10.30 -9.66 -1.69
N GLY A 91 10.76 -8.71 -2.50
CA GLY A 91 11.95 -8.88 -3.35
C GLY A 91 13.22 -9.11 -2.53
N HIS A 92 14.19 -9.82 -3.10
CA HIS A 92 15.53 -10.00 -2.53
C HIS A 92 16.43 -8.82 -2.89
#